data_AF-A0AA88GY93-F1
#
_entry.id   AF-A0AA88GY93-F1
#
_cell.length_a   1.000
_cell.length_b   1.000
_cell.length_c   1.000
_cell.angle_alpha   90.00
_cell.angle_beta   90.00
_cell.angle_gamma   90.00
#
_symmetry.space_group_name_H-M   'P 1'
#
loop_
_entity.id
_entity.type
_entity.pdbx_description
1 polymer ?
#
loop_
_entity_poly.entity_id
_entity_poly.type
_entity_poly.pdbx_seq_one_letter_code
_entity_poly.pdbx_strand_id
1 'polypeptide(L)'
;MSTLRRAEQEQEATQPLKQQHSCLARCENQALQLLAPELSRHQNAAQFDENKNQTVLSSCKSSQYQCKQKVYSLNIGHEKSSFYLKTELVEELKLYQSMEVSQKPTFVLQEMILKDKARRELSALNNNPSSSAHSNNKTRNQLEFDLLMSGTSEGALRISREENAGGNSVFSEALSFEVVKRMFSAELLKTEMEIEYYPGSKKTDYLVRIGQKKYGVSVTRAFNFNDFTGGNGVLTDKMLQLLLYKKLSGIIASSGNVYDEDVWEKQFLHCWVPSMDVAKRLKRQYAKMKCSVKSNTILLVTVASEARSIFMENSADHEQ
;
A
#
# COMPACT_ATOMS: atom_id res chain seq x y z
N MET A 1 -22.31 -70.83 15.17
CA MET A 1 -23.24 -70.68 16.31
C MET A 1 -22.80 -69.45 17.10
N SER A 2 -23.74 -68.50 17.30
CA SER A 2 -23.84 -67.43 18.33
C SER A 2 -22.58 -66.62 18.70
N THR A 3 -22.56 -65.28 18.77
CA THR A 3 -23.51 -64.29 19.35
C THR A 3 -23.02 -62.89 18.89
N LEU A 4 -23.84 -62.03 18.28
CA LEU A 4 -24.71 -60.98 18.86
C LEU A 4 -24.02 -59.69 19.39
N ARG A 5 -24.45 -58.56 18.80
CA ARG A 5 -24.51 -57.15 19.29
C ARG A 5 -23.19 -56.35 19.18
N ARG A 6 -23.16 -55.09 18.75
CA ARG A 6 -24.10 -53.98 18.98
C ARG A 6 -23.96 -52.92 17.89
N ALA A 7 -25.08 -52.33 17.50
CA ALA A 7 -25.20 -51.13 16.68
C ALA A 7 -25.20 -49.90 17.59
N GLU A 8 -24.49 -48.84 17.21
CA GLU A 8 -24.79 -47.47 17.63
C GLU A 8 -24.70 -46.55 16.41
N GLN A 9 -25.80 -45.84 16.17
CA GLN A 9 -26.00 -44.83 15.15
C GLN A 9 -25.61 -43.48 15.74
N GLU A 10 -24.72 -42.74 15.09
CA GLU A 10 -24.62 -41.29 15.27
C GLU A 10 -25.11 -40.61 13.98
N GLN A 11 -26.32 -40.07 14.08
CA GLN A 11 -26.85 -39.08 13.16
C GLN A 11 -26.46 -37.70 13.71
N GLU A 12 -25.63 -36.96 12.98
CA GLU A 12 -25.46 -35.52 13.24
C GLU A 12 -25.72 -34.70 11.98
N ALA A 13 -26.38 -33.57 12.22
CA ALA A 13 -27.22 -32.84 11.30
C ALA A 13 -26.44 -32.08 10.22
N THR A 14 -26.77 -32.36 8.96
CA THR A 14 -26.36 -31.54 7.80
C THR A 14 -27.37 -30.41 7.60
N GLN A 15 -27.02 -29.18 7.96
CA GLN A 15 -27.80 -27.99 7.61
C GLN A 15 -27.29 -27.38 6.27
N PRO A 16 -28.18 -26.98 5.34
CA PRO A 16 -27.77 -26.40 4.06
C PRO A 16 -27.59 -24.87 4.16
N LEU A 17 -26.37 -24.40 3.93
CA LEU A 17 -26.07 -22.99 3.63
C LEU A 17 -26.60 -22.63 2.24
N LYS A 18 -27.76 -21.96 2.20
CA LYS A 18 -28.25 -21.23 1.03
C LYS A 18 -28.56 -19.78 1.41
N GLN A 19 -28.17 -18.89 0.49
CA GLN A 19 -28.56 -17.47 0.35
C GLN A 19 -27.85 -16.42 1.22
N GLN A 20 -26.61 -16.07 0.82
CA GLN A 20 -26.07 -14.72 1.04
C GLN A 20 -25.40 -14.20 -0.24
N HIS A 21 -26.20 -13.96 -1.28
CA HIS A 21 -25.77 -13.22 -2.47
C HIS A 21 -26.89 -12.27 -2.92
N SER A 22 -27.02 -11.11 -2.26
CA SER A 22 -27.68 -9.93 -2.87
C SER A 22 -27.41 -8.57 -2.20
N CYS A 23 -26.67 -8.47 -1.10
CA CYS A 23 -26.68 -7.22 -0.29
C CYS A 23 -25.65 -6.13 -0.71
N LEU A 24 -24.59 -6.45 -1.47
CA LEU A 24 -23.47 -5.49 -1.63
C LEU A 24 -23.70 -4.36 -2.65
N ALA A 25 -24.70 -4.45 -3.53
CA ALA A 25 -24.96 -3.41 -4.53
C ALA A 25 -25.80 -2.22 -3.99
N ARG A 26 -26.36 -2.31 -2.78
CA ARG A 26 -27.18 -1.22 -2.19
C ARG A 26 -26.42 -0.28 -1.26
N CYS A 27 -25.28 -0.69 -0.70
CA CYS A 27 -24.55 0.12 0.28
C CYS A 27 -23.70 1.26 -0.31
N GLU A 28 -23.34 1.23 -1.60
CA GLU A 28 -22.54 2.32 -2.21
C GLU A 28 -23.33 3.62 -2.42
N ASN A 29 -24.66 3.56 -2.56
CA ASN A 29 -25.48 4.75 -2.81
C ASN A 29 -25.93 5.48 -1.53
N GLN A 30 -25.97 4.82 -0.37
CA GLN A 30 -26.42 5.46 0.89
C GLN A 30 -25.32 6.26 1.59
N ALA A 31 -24.05 5.87 1.45
CA ALA A 31 -22.94 6.58 2.11
C ALA A 31 -22.64 7.96 1.49
N LEU A 32 -22.97 8.18 0.21
CA LEU A 32 -22.75 9.45 -0.49
C LEU A 32 -23.85 10.50 -0.20
N GLN A 33 -25.03 10.10 0.29
CA GLN A 33 -26.14 11.02 0.58
C GLN A 33 -26.07 11.62 2.00
N LEU A 34 -25.33 11.00 2.93
CA LEU A 34 -25.31 11.42 4.34
C LEU A 34 -24.23 12.45 4.70
N LEU A 35 -23.36 12.85 3.76
CA LEU A 35 -22.25 13.80 4.01
C LEU A 35 -22.41 15.16 3.30
N ALA A 36 -23.60 15.44 2.75
CA ALA A 36 -23.84 16.63 1.93
C ALA A 36 -24.19 17.98 2.63
N PRO A 37 -24.52 18.11 3.94
CA PRO A 37 -24.93 19.43 4.45
C PRO A 37 -23.81 20.38 4.93
N GLU A 38 -22.58 19.95 5.19
CA GLU A 38 -21.62 20.82 5.91
C GLU A 38 -20.62 21.61 5.03
N LEU A 39 -20.64 21.42 3.72
CA LEU A 39 -19.74 22.12 2.78
C LEU A 39 -20.24 23.50 2.32
N SER A 40 -21.28 24.05 2.95
CA SER A 40 -21.90 25.33 2.56
C SER A 40 -21.77 26.48 3.57
N ARG A 41 -20.89 26.36 4.58
CA ARG A 41 -20.73 27.41 5.63
C ARG A 41 -19.42 28.19 5.66
N HIS A 42 -18.50 27.98 4.72
CA HIS A 42 -17.27 28.80 4.64
C HIS A 42 -17.01 29.33 3.23
N GLN A 43 -17.90 30.21 2.76
CA GLN A 43 -17.58 31.19 1.72
C GLN A 43 -18.35 32.47 2.05
N ASN A 44 -17.69 33.40 2.76
CA ASN A 44 -18.04 34.83 2.81
C ASN A 44 -16.96 35.58 3.60
N ALA A 45 -15.99 36.16 2.90
CA ALA A 45 -15.25 37.37 3.31
C ALA A 45 -14.24 37.76 2.23
N ALA A 46 -14.69 38.43 1.17
CA ALA A 46 -13.90 39.42 0.44
C ALA A 46 -14.86 40.28 -0.42
N GLN A 47 -15.32 41.39 0.14
CA GLN A 47 -15.89 42.49 -0.61
C GLN A 47 -14.75 43.32 -1.19
N PHE A 48 -14.74 43.57 -2.50
CA PHE A 48 -14.21 44.81 -3.08
C PHE A 48 -14.84 45.09 -4.45
N ASP A 49 -15.40 46.29 -4.52
CA ASP A 49 -15.77 47.20 -5.60
C ASP A 49 -16.65 46.81 -6.80
N GLU A 50 -17.75 47.56 -6.88
CA GLU A 50 -18.66 47.76 -8.00
C GLU A 50 -18.05 48.63 -9.10
N ASN A 51 -18.32 48.27 -10.37
CA ASN A 51 -18.88 49.13 -11.44
C ASN A 51 -18.24 48.88 -12.82
N LYS A 52 -18.99 48.24 -13.73
CA LYS A 52 -19.55 48.85 -14.96
C LYS A 52 -20.01 47.80 -16.01
N ASN A 53 -21.18 48.10 -16.56
CA ASN A 53 -21.66 47.84 -17.93
C ASN A 53 -22.21 46.46 -18.34
N GLN A 54 -23.55 46.46 -18.28
CA GLN A 54 -24.58 45.89 -19.14
C GLN A 54 -24.26 45.51 -20.60
N THR A 55 -24.84 44.35 -20.97
CA THR A 55 -25.49 43.97 -22.25
C THR A 55 -24.62 43.47 -23.41
N VAL A 56 -24.69 42.17 -23.74
CA VAL A 56 -25.30 41.59 -24.96
C VAL A 56 -25.48 40.07 -24.77
N LEU A 57 -26.71 39.59 -24.97
CA LEU A 57 -27.09 38.19 -25.12
C LEU A 57 -26.71 37.66 -26.51
N SER A 58 -25.93 36.59 -26.60
CA SER A 58 -26.12 35.59 -27.68
C SER A 58 -25.45 34.25 -27.36
N SER A 59 -26.30 33.22 -27.19
CA SER A 59 -26.12 31.86 -27.73
C SER A 59 -24.71 31.25 -27.72
N CYS A 60 -24.43 30.39 -26.74
CA CYS A 60 -23.50 29.27 -26.93
C CYS A 60 -24.04 28.01 -26.25
N LYS A 61 -24.46 27.05 -27.08
CA LYS A 61 -24.71 25.66 -26.68
C LYS A 61 -23.38 24.94 -26.45
N SER A 62 -23.47 23.94 -25.56
CA SER A 62 -22.60 22.76 -25.44
C SER A 62 -21.12 22.97 -25.13
N SER A 63 -20.77 22.79 -23.85
CA SER A 63 -19.62 21.95 -23.46
C SER A 63 -19.61 21.74 -21.94
N GLN A 64 -20.42 20.80 -21.43
CA GLN A 64 -20.29 20.33 -20.04
C GLN A 64 -19.15 19.30 -19.95
N TYR A 65 -17.90 19.73 -20.15
CA TYR A 65 -16.77 19.03 -19.56
C TYR A 65 -16.67 19.45 -18.10
N GLN A 66 -17.47 18.82 -17.23
CA GLN A 66 -17.14 18.83 -15.81
C GLN A 66 -15.90 17.96 -15.61
N CYS A 67 -14.73 18.55 -15.79
CA CYS A 67 -13.49 18.02 -15.25
C CYS A 67 -13.64 18.02 -13.73
N LYS A 68 -14.09 16.91 -13.16
CA LYS A 68 -14.14 16.72 -11.71
C LYS A 68 -12.70 16.87 -11.20
N GLN A 69 -12.39 18.02 -10.63
CA GLN A 69 -11.10 18.25 -9.97
C GLN A 69 -10.95 17.17 -8.89
N LYS A 70 -9.91 16.36 -9.02
CA LYS A 70 -9.57 15.37 -8.01
C LYS A 70 -9.03 16.10 -6.79
N VAL A 71 -9.66 15.87 -5.64
CA VAL A 71 -9.18 16.36 -4.35
C VAL A 71 -8.18 15.35 -3.81
N TYR A 72 -7.00 15.85 -3.46
CA TYR A 72 -5.91 15.05 -2.92
C TYR A 72 -5.65 15.45 -1.48
N SER A 73 -5.37 14.47 -0.63
CA SER A 73 -4.68 14.70 0.63
C SER A 73 -3.18 14.59 0.39
N LEU A 74 -2.45 15.49 1.03
CA LEU A 74 -1.00 15.41 1.16
C LEU A 74 -0.72 14.99 2.59
N ASN A 75 -0.26 13.77 2.77
CA ASN A 75 0.34 13.38 4.04
C ASN A 75 1.73 14.00 4.06
N ILE A 76 1.78 15.25 4.52
CA ILE A 76 2.99 16.04 4.66
C ILE A 76 3.84 15.32 5.70
N GLY A 77 4.86 14.58 5.22
CA GLY A 77 5.86 14.01 6.10
C GLY A 77 6.53 15.11 6.91
N HIS A 78 7.21 14.71 8.00
CA HIS A 78 8.00 15.63 8.82
C HIS A 78 8.82 16.59 7.95
N GLU A 79 9.05 17.84 8.38
CA GLU A 79 9.74 18.87 7.57
C GLU A 79 11.05 18.33 6.96
N LYS A 80 11.76 17.51 7.74
CA LYS A 80 13.02 16.85 7.40
C LYS A 80 12.94 15.68 6.41
N SER A 81 11.75 15.16 6.13
CA SER A 81 11.57 14.00 5.24
C SER A 81 11.88 14.33 3.78
N SER A 82 12.39 13.35 3.03
CA SER A 82 12.73 13.50 1.61
C SER A 82 11.55 13.41 0.64
N PHE A 83 10.39 12.93 1.09
CA PHE A 83 9.20 12.73 0.26
C PHE A 83 7.90 13.01 1.03
N TYR A 84 6.80 13.18 0.30
CA TYR A 84 5.44 13.18 0.83
C TYR A 84 4.57 12.18 0.06
N LEU A 85 3.42 11.82 0.64
CA LEU A 85 2.47 10.93 0.00
C LEU A 85 1.30 11.74 -0.54
N LYS A 86 0.95 11.49 -1.79
CA LYS A 86 -0.22 12.05 -2.46
C LYS A 86 -1.26 10.96 -2.65
N THR A 87 -2.40 11.12 -2.02
CA THR A 87 -3.50 10.15 -2.05
C THR A 87 -4.80 10.85 -2.43
N GLU A 88 -5.63 10.23 -3.26
CA GLU A 88 -6.98 10.76 -3.51
C GLU A 88 -7.81 10.62 -2.23
N LEU A 89 -8.53 11.68 -1.83
CA LEU A 89 -9.29 11.68 -0.56
C LEU A 89 -10.27 10.49 -0.47
N VAL A 90 -10.84 10.09 -1.60
CA VAL A 90 -11.74 8.92 -1.69
C VAL A 90 -11.02 7.61 -1.34
N GLU A 91 -9.74 7.47 -1.71
CA GLU A 91 -8.93 6.29 -1.40
C GLU A 91 -8.53 6.26 0.09
N GLU A 92 -8.25 7.42 0.68
CA GLU A 92 -7.98 7.57 2.11
C GLU A 92 -9.22 7.24 2.97
N LEU A 93 -10.41 7.72 2.58
CA LEU A 93 -11.65 7.36 3.27
C LEU A 93 -11.96 5.86 3.18
N LYS A 94 -11.75 5.24 2.00
CA LYS A 94 -11.88 3.79 1.84
C LYS A 94 -10.94 3.05 2.78
N LEU A 95 -9.74 3.57 2.97
CA LEU A 95 -8.72 2.97 3.80
C LEU A 95 -9.14 2.98 5.28
N TYR A 96 -9.52 4.12 5.85
CA TYR A 96 -10.01 4.18 7.24
C TYR A 96 -11.23 3.29 7.47
N GLN A 97 -12.21 3.31 6.56
CA GLN A 97 -13.36 2.41 6.64
C GLN A 97 -12.95 0.94 6.59
N SER A 98 -11.95 0.61 5.79
CA SER A 98 -11.45 -0.75 5.70
C SER A 98 -10.76 -1.20 6.96
N MET A 99 -10.20 -0.31 7.78
CA MET A 99 -9.57 -0.70 9.04
C MET A 99 -10.61 -1.13 10.09
N GLU A 100 -11.81 -0.55 10.04
CA GLU A 100 -12.91 -0.86 10.96
C GLU A 100 -13.71 -2.10 10.56
N VAL A 101 -13.91 -2.33 9.26
CA VAL A 101 -14.79 -3.41 8.78
C VAL A 101 -14.01 -4.70 8.57
N SER A 102 -14.29 -5.74 9.35
CA SER A 102 -13.72 -7.07 9.13
C SER A 102 -14.06 -7.60 7.73
N GLN A 103 -13.07 -8.20 7.07
CA GLN A 103 -13.19 -8.88 5.77
C GLN A 103 -13.47 -8.05 4.50
N LYS A 104 -13.60 -6.71 4.54
CA LYS A 104 -13.79 -5.92 3.30
C LYS A 104 -12.49 -5.85 2.48
N PRO A 105 -12.43 -6.46 1.27
CA PRO A 105 -11.26 -6.34 0.40
C PRO A 105 -11.10 -4.89 -0.01
N THR A 106 -9.91 -4.34 0.20
CA THR A 106 -9.67 -2.92 -0.05
C THR A 106 -8.40 -2.75 -0.86
N PHE A 107 -8.50 -1.94 -1.91
CA PHE A 107 -7.38 -1.52 -2.74
C PHE A 107 -7.22 -0.02 -2.56
N VAL A 108 -6.02 0.43 -2.20
CA VAL A 108 -5.70 1.84 -1.97
C VAL A 108 -4.52 2.21 -2.83
N LEU A 109 -4.66 3.28 -3.59
CA LEU A 109 -3.60 3.79 -4.46
C LEU A 109 -3.09 5.14 -3.97
N GLN A 110 -1.77 5.28 -3.92
CA GLN A 110 -1.10 6.53 -3.63
C GLN A 110 0.20 6.69 -4.41
N GLU A 111 0.72 7.90 -4.42
CA GLU A 111 1.97 8.27 -5.07
C GLU A 111 2.96 8.82 -4.04
N MET A 112 4.20 8.31 -4.08
CA MET A 112 5.32 8.88 -3.35
C MET A 112 5.96 9.97 -4.21
N ILE A 113 5.98 11.20 -3.70
CA ILE A 113 6.55 12.35 -4.42
C ILE A 113 7.76 12.86 -3.65
N LEU A 114 8.91 12.91 -4.33
CA LEU A 114 10.13 13.49 -3.73
C LEU A 114 9.98 15.00 -3.60
N LYS A 115 10.51 15.54 -2.51
CA LYS A 115 10.65 17.00 -2.33
C LYS A 115 11.75 17.52 -3.25
N ASP A 116 11.69 18.80 -3.63
CA ASP A 116 12.61 19.40 -4.61
C ASP A 116 14.08 19.33 -4.19
N LYS A 117 14.37 19.39 -2.89
CA LYS A 117 15.74 19.18 -2.38
C LYS A 117 16.22 17.76 -2.71
N ALA A 118 15.47 16.74 -2.29
CA ALA A 118 15.80 15.34 -2.55
C ALA A 118 15.84 15.04 -4.07
N ARG A 119 14.90 15.57 -4.85
CA ARG A 119 14.90 15.42 -6.31
C ARG A 119 16.17 16.00 -6.96
N ARG A 120 16.64 17.16 -6.52
CA ARG A 120 17.88 17.77 -7.01
C ARG A 120 19.11 16.95 -6.62
N GLU A 121 19.18 16.50 -5.37
CA GLU A 121 20.27 15.64 -4.90
C GLU A 121 20.31 14.31 -5.66
N LEU A 122 19.16 13.68 -5.87
CA LEU A 122 19.05 12.47 -6.67
C LEU A 122 19.41 12.70 -8.15
N SER A 123 19.02 13.84 -8.72
CA SER A 123 19.41 14.22 -10.08
C SER A 123 20.93 14.43 -10.20
N ALA A 124 21.57 15.00 -9.17
CA ALA A 124 23.02 15.15 -9.13
C ALA A 124 23.73 13.79 -9.08
N LEU A 125 23.21 12.84 -8.29
CA LEU A 125 23.70 11.45 -8.26
C LEU A 125 23.58 10.76 -9.63
N ASN A 126 22.52 11.06 -10.38
CA ASN A 126 22.29 10.48 -11.70
C ASN A 126 23.22 11.05 -12.77
N ASN A 127 23.56 12.34 -12.69
CA ASN A 127 24.35 13.04 -13.70
C ASN A 127 25.87 12.87 -13.50
N ASN A 128 26.34 12.70 -12.27
CA ASN A 128 27.77 12.57 -11.95
C ASN A 128 28.08 11.26 -11.21
N PRO A 129 28.05 10.11 -11.90
CA PRO A 129 28.36 8.81 -11.29
C PRO A 129 29.81 8.71 -10.77
N SER A 130 30.71 9.60 -11.22
CA SER A 130 32.13 9.64 -10.87
C SER A 130 32.50 10.61 -9.75
N SER A 131 31.59 11.51 -9.32
CA SER A 131 31.87 12.45 -8.20
C SER A 131 31.58 11.87 -6.81
N SER A 132 31.02 10.65 -6.72
CA SER A 132 30.87 9.91 -5.46
C SER A 132 32.18 9.28 -4.97
N ALA A 133 33.26 9.39 -5.74
CA ALA A 133 34.58 8.82 -5.41
C ALA A 133 35.29 9.45 -4.20
N HIS A 134 34.63 10.32 -3.41
CA HIS A 134 35.26 11.01 -2.27
C HIS A 134 34.52 10.87 -0.93
N SER A 135 33.54 9.98 -0.79
CA SER A 135 32.97 9.67 0.53
C SER A 135 32.29 8.29 0.56
N ASN A 136 33.05 7.27 1.00
CA ASN A 136 32.64 5.91 1.35
C ASN A 136 32.22 5.03 0.15
N ASN A 137 32.62 3.76 0.15
CA ASN A 137 32.42 2.75 -0.91
C ASN A 137 30.95 2.38 -1.21
N LYS A 138 30.01 3.30 -1.00
CA LYS A 138 28.57 3.08 -1.15
C LYS A 138 28.17 2.99 -2.62
N THR A 139 27.32 2.02 -2.92
CA THR A 139 26.69 1.90 -4.23
C THR A 139 25.72 3.06 -4.48
N ARG A 140 25.30 3.24 -5.74
CA ARG A 140 24.28 4.23 -6.10
C ARG A 140 22.94 3.97 -5.38
N ASN A 141 22.53 2.71 -5.26
CA ASN A 141 21.28 2.38 -4.58
C ASN A 141 21.36 2.73 -3.10
N GLN A 142 22.51 2.50 -2.46
CA GLN A 142 22.72 2.86 -1.06
C GLN A 142 22.65 4.39 -0.87
N LEU A 143 23.29 5.17 -1.74
CA LEU A 143 23.23 6.64 -1.67
C LEU A 143 21.80 7.17 -1.85
N GLU A 144 21.06 6.60 -2.80
CA GLU A 144 19.64 6.94 -3.00
C GLU A 144 18.79 6.52 -1.79
N PHE A 145 19.03 5.34 -1.24
CA PHE A 145 18.34 4.87 -0.04
C PHE A 145 18.62 5.75 1.17
N ASP A 146 19.88 6.11 1.43
CA ASP A 146 20.28 7.03 2.49
C ASP A 146 19.56 8.38 2.37
N LEU A 147 19.44 8.90 1.14
CA LEU A 147 18.69 10.11 0.85
C LEU A 147 17.21 9.96 1.20
N LEU A 148 16.57 8.85 0.81
CA LEU A 148 15.16 8.59 1.09
C LEU A 148 14.90 8.35 2.59
N MET A 149 15.86 7.74 3.29
CA MET A 149 15.83 7.49 4.73
C MET A 149 16.14 8.74 5.57
N SER A 150 16.56 9.85 4.94
CA SER A 150 16.76 11.10 5.66
C SER A 150 15.46 11.60 6.28
N GLY A 151 15.47 11.70 7.61
CA GLY A 151 14.32 12.16 8.40
C GLY A 151 13.16 11.16 8.47
N THR A 152 13.42 9.86 8.28
CA THR A 152 12.45 8.80 8.57
C THR A 152 12.42 8.45 10.06
N SER A 153 11.40 7.70 10.46
CA SER A 153 11.21 7.25 11.84
C SER A 153 12.25 6.22 12.31
N GLU A 154 12.44 6.13 13.63
CA GLU A 154 13.29 5.10 14.25
C GLU A 154 12.86 3.67 13.88
N GLY A 155 11.57 3.41 13.69
CA GLY A 155 11.10 2.09 13.26
C GLY A 155 11.56 1.73 11.84
N ALA A 156 11.62 2.72 10.93
CA ALA A 156 12.16 2.50 9.59
C ALA A 156 13.68 2.24 9.65
N LEU A 157 14.40 2.99 10.49
CA LEU A 157 15.83 2.79 10.72
C LEU A 157 16.10 1.41 11.34
N ARG A 158 15.26 0.96 12.27
CA ARG A 158 15.34 -0.35 12.88
C ARG A 158 15.22 -1.47 11.84
N ILE A 159 14.16 -1.44 11.02
CA ILE A 159 13.99 -2.42 9.93
C ILE A 159 15.18 -2.39 8.97
N SER A 160 15.76 -1.21 8.70
CA SER A 160 16.92 -1.12 7.79
C SER A 160 18.22 -1.71 8.34
N ARG A 161 18.31 -1.97 9.66
CA ARG A 161 19.53 -2.41 10.36
C ARG A 161 19.45 -3.85 10.85
N GLU A 162 18.25 -4.38 11.03
CA GLU A 162 18.03 -5.74 11.49
C GLU A 162 18.13 -6.75 10.34
N GLU A 163 18.49 -7.98 10.69
CA GLU A 163 18.55 -9.07 9.73
C GLU A 163 17.13 -9.41 9.23
N ASN A 164 16.99 -9.54 7.91
CA ASN A 164 15.79 -10.10 7.31
C ASN A 164 15.93 -11.63 7.19
N ALA A 165 14.84 -12.35 6.91
CA ALA A 165 14.87 -13.81 6.68
C ALA A 165 15.54 -14.19 5.35
N GLY A 166 16.33 -13.28 4.75
CA GLY A 166 17.07 -13.42 3.51
C GLY A 166 16.49 -12.61 2.35
N GLY A 167 17.37 -12.22 1.42
CA GLY A 167 17.02 -11.54 0.18
C GLY A 167 17.26 -10.02 0.21
N ASN A 168 17.10 -9.39 -0.95
CA ASN A 168 17.37 -7.96 -1.15
C ASN A 168 16.06 -7.17 -1.12
N SER A 169 15.47 -7.02 0.07
CA SER A 169 14.20 -6.30 0.29
C SER A 169 14.21 -5.29 1.44
N VAL A 170 15.34 -5.14 2.14
CA VAL A 170 15.50 -4.27 3.31
C VAL A 170 15.08 -2.83 2.98
N PHE A 171 15.47 -2.32 1.81
CA PHE A 171 15.15 -0.94 1.43
C PHE A 171 13.65 -0.75 1.24
N SER A 172 13.01 -1.72 0.58
CA SER A 172 11.58 -1.67 0.30
C SER A 172 10.73 -1.87 1.55
N GLU A 173 11.22 -2.63 2.54
CA GLU A 173 10.56 -2.88 3.82
C GLU A 173 10.66 -1.68 4.77
N ALA A 174 11.86 -1.10 4.91
CA ALA A 174 12.07 0.08 5.74
C ALA A 174 11.23 1.27 5.25
N LEU A 175 11.25 1.55 3.94
CA LEU A 175 10.42 2.60 3.34
C LEU A 175 8.92 2.25 3.39
N SER A 176 8.58 0.96 3.33
CA SER A 176 7.19 0.50 3.50
C SER A 176 6.68 0.85 4.89
N PHE A 177 7.47 0.60 5.93
CA PHE A 177 7.09 0.97 7.29
C PHE A 177 6.94 2.49 7.44
N GLU A 178 7.84 3.28 6.86
CA GLU A 178 7.72 4.74 6.90
C GLU A 178 6.42 5.24 6.25
N VAL A 179 6.00 4.63 5.15
CA VAL A 179 4.71 4.92 4.51
C VAL A 179 3.55 4.64 5.47
N VAL A 180 3.51 3.44 6.06
CA VAL A 180 2.45 3.03 7.00
C VAL A 180 2.47 3.90 8.26
N LYS A 181 3.65 4.24 8.78
CA LYS A 181 3.85 5.17 9.91
C LYS A 181 3.21 6.52 9.64
N ARG A 182 3.43 7.10 8.46
CA ARG A 182 2.91 8.43 8.12
C ARG A 182 1.41 8.44 7.92
N MET A 183 0.86 7.42 7.28
CA MET A 183 -0.58 7.35 7.02
C MET A 183 -1.40 7.11 8.29
N PHE A 184 -0.85 6.37 9.25
CA PHE A 184 -1.64 5.84 10.37
C PHE A 184 -1.03 6.08 11.74
N SER A 185 0.07 6.84 11.83
CA SER A 185 0.86 6.98 13.05
C SER A 185 1.34 5.63 13.63
N ALA A 186 1.46 4.60 12.80
CA ALA A 186 1.72 3.22 13.22
C ALA A 186 2.95 3.05 14.13
N GLU A 187 2.91 2.17 15.12
CA GLU A 187 4.06 1.84 15.96
C GLU A 187 4.64 0.50 15.52
N LEU A 188 5.95 0.42 15.29
CA LEU A 188 6.61 -0.86 15.00
C LEU A 188 6.62 -1.72 16.27
N LEU A 189 6.06 -2.93 16.20
CA LEU A 189 6.09 -3.88 17.31
C LEU A 189 7.21 -4.89 17.14
N LYS A 190 7.24 -5.54 15.97
CA LYS A 190 8.15 -6.63 15.65
C LYS A 190 8.59 -6.58 14.19
N THR A 191 9.83 -6.97 13.92
CA THR A 191 10.34 -7.21 12.56
C THR A 191 10.17 -8.69 12.17
N GLU A 192 10.45 -9.03 10.90
CA GLU A 192 10.16 -10.36 10.31
C GLU A 192 10.66 -11.53 11.18
N MET A 193 11.85 -11.39 11.77
CA MET A 193 12.51 -12.46 12.54
C MET A 193 12.01 -12.56 13.98
N GLU A 194 11.28 -11.56 14.47
CA GLU A 194 10.74 -11.51 15.83
C GLU A 194 9.29 -12.01 15.92
N ILE A 195 8.59 -12.05 14.78
CA ILE A 195 7.23 -12.57 14.70
C ILE A 195 7.30 -14.09 14.75
N GLU A 196 6.55 -14.67 15.67
CA GLU A 196 6.58 -16.11 15.90
C GLU A 196 5.45 -16.83 15.15
N TYR A 197 5.80 -17.98 14.57
CA TYR A 197 4.92 -18.79 13.74
C TYR A 197 5.05 -20.27 14.06
N TYR A 198 3.98 -21.02 13.76
CA TYR A 198 4.07 -22.47 13.66
C TYR A 198 5.06 -22.89 12.54
N PRO A 199 5.79 -24.00 12.73
CA PRO A 199 6.76 -24.49 11.74
C PRO A 199 6.18 -24.65 10.33
N GLY A 200 6.92 -24.19 9.31
CA GLY A 200 6.52 -24.29 7.89
C GLY A 200 5.58 -23.19 7.40
N SER A 201 5.26 -22.20 8.23
CA SER A 201 4.44 -21.05 7.86
C SER A 201 5.12 -20.10 6.85
N LYS A 202 4.31 -19.22 6.26
CA LYS A 202 4.80 -18.02 5.55
C LYS A 202 5.04 -16.90 6.55
N LYS A 203 6.09 -16.11 6.31
CA LYS A 203 6.43 -14.96 7.14
C LYS A 203 5.81 -13.66 6.61
N THR A 204 5.52 -12.76 7.53
CA THR A 204 5.11 -11.38 7.31
C THR A 204 6.31 -10.49 7.63
N ASP A 205 6.55 -9.43 6.85
CA ASP A 205 7.81 -8.66 6.95
C ASP A 205 7.90 -7.84 8.25
N TYR A 206 6.79 -7.31 8.76
CA TYR A 206 6.77 -6.67 10.09
C TYR A 206 5.36 -6.56 10.68
N LEU A 207 5.29 -6.34 11.99
CA LEU A 207 4.06 -6.18 12.77
C LEU A 207 3.98 -4.76 13.31
N VAL A 208 2.84 -4.10 13.12
CA VAL A 208 2.60 -2.74 13.63
C VAL A 208 1.38 -2.66 14.53
N ARG A 209 1.35 -1.65 15.38
CA ARG A 209 0.16 -1.19 16.11
C ARG A 209 -0.40 0.06 15.44
N ILE A 210 -1.68 0.07 15.15
CA ILE A 210 -2.40 1.27 14.73
C ILE A 210 -3.60 1.43 15.66
N GLY A 211 -3.63 2.54 16.41
CA GLY A 211 -4.56 2.68 17.53
C GLY A 211 -4.34 1.55 18.56
N GLN A 212 -5.40 0.79 18.84
CA GLN A 212 -5.37 -0.32 19.79
C GLN A 212 -5.18 -1.70 19.13
N LYS A 213 -5.01 -1.74 17.80
CA LYS A 213 -5.07 -2.96 17.02
C LYS A 213 -3.72 -3.30 16.40
N LYS A 214 -3.44 -4.61 16.27
CA LYS A 214 -2.26 -5.13 15.59
C LYS A 214 -2.56 -5.40 14.12
N TYR A 215 -1.62 -5.04 13.25
CA TYR A 215 -1.68 -5.27 11.82
C TYR A 215 -0.36 -5.86 11.34
N GLY A 216 -0.43 -7.02 10.69
CA GLY A 216 0.71 -7.55 9.95
C GLY A 216 0.90 -6.75 8.66
N VAL A 217 2.13 -6.61 8.20
CA VAL A 217 2.43 -5.96 6.92
C VAL A 217 3.36 -6.83 6.10
N SER A 218 2.86 -7.28 4.95
CA SER A 218 3.65 -7.92 3.92
C SER A 218 4.05 -6.90 2.83
N VAL A 219 5.28 -6.97 2.35
CA VAL A 219 5.86 -6.07 1.35
C VAL A 219 6.15 -6.83 0.05
N THR A 220 5.91 -6.16 -1.06
CA THR A 220 6.27 -6.69 -2.38
C THR A 220 6.51 -5.57 -3.38
N ARG A 221 7.15 -5.92 -4.49
CA ARG A 221 7.46 -5.02 -5.59
C ARG A 221 6.87 -5.62 -6.86
N ALA A 222 6.02 -4.89 -7.54
CA ALA A 222 5.46 -5.28 -8.83
C ALA A 222 6.16 -4.49 -9.93
N PHE A 223 7.26 -5.04 -10.41
CA PHE A 223 8.07 -4.47 -11.49
C PHE A 223 8.72 -5.59 -12.30
N ASN A 224 9.31 -5.22 -13.43
CA ASN A 224 10.17 -6.09 -14.20
C ASN A 224 11.60 -5.57 -14.14
N PHE A 225 12.53 -6.43 -13.71
CA PHE A 225 13.94 -6.07 -13.55
C PHE A 225 14.56 -5.54 -14.86
N ASN A 226 14.13 -6.09 -15.99
CA ASN A 226 14.64 -5.68 -17.30
C ASN A 226 14.32 -4.22 -17.65
N ASP A 227 13.25 -3.66 -17.11
CA ASP A 227 12.88 -2.26 -17.32
C ASP A 227 13.96 -1.31 -16.73
N PHE A 228 14.73 -1.77 -15.75
CA PHE A 228 15.77 -1.00 -15.07
C PHE A 228 17.18 -1.30 -15.57
N THR A 229 17.39 -2.45 -16.22
CA THR A 229 18.69 -2.88 -16.76
C THR A 229 18.80 -2.73 -18.28
N GLY A 230 17.75 -2.25 -18.95
CA GLY A 230 17.73 -2.10 -20.41
C GLY A 230 17.51 -3.41 -21.17
N GLY A 231 17.00 -4.43 -20.49
CA GLY A 231 16.66 -5.71 -21.12
C GLY A 231 15.30 -5.69 -21.83
N ASN A 232 15.06 -6.67 -22.70
CA ASN A 232 13.83 -6.76 -23.52
C ASN A 232 12.64 -7.43 -22.82
N GLY A 233 12.61 -7.46 -21.49
CA GLY A 233 11.47 -8.04 -20.76
C GLY A 233 10.28 -7.10 -20.76
N VAL A 234 9.06 -7.64 -20.80
CA VAL A 234 7.83 -6.86 -20.59
C VAL A 234 7.11 -7.40 -19.36
N LEU A 235 6.80 -6.53 -18.40
CA LEU A 235 5.91 -6.89 -17.31
C LEU A 235 4.52 -7.19 -17.87
N THR A 236 4.07 -8.44 -17.83
CA THR A 236 2.76 -8.85 -18.38
C THR A 236 1.66 -8.88 -17.30
N ASP A 237 0.39 -8.79 -17.72
CA ASP A 237 -0.76 -8.88 -16.81
C ASP A 237 -0.83 -10.26 -16.12
N LYS A 238 -0.38 -11.32 -16.80
CA LYS A 238 -0.28 -12.67 -16.23
C LYS A 238 0.74 -12.72 -15.10
N MET A 239 1.89 -12.04 -15.25
CA MET A 239 2.90 -11.95 -14.18
C MET A 239 2.35 -11.22 -12.96
N LEU A 240 1.65 -10.11 -13.16
CA LEU A 240 0.99 -9.37 -12.08
C LEU A 240 -0.07 -10.22 -11.36
N GLN A 241 -0.86 -10.98 -12.11
CA GLN A 241 -1.85 -11.89 -11.55
C GLN A 241 -1.18 -12.99 -10.71
N LEU A 242 -0.12 -13.63 -11.21
CA LEU A 242 0.61 -14.66 -10.47
C LEU A 242 1.28 -14.11 -9.21
N LEU A 243 1.88 -12.91 -9.29
CA LEU A 243 2.46 -12.22 -8.14
C LEU A 243 1.41 -11.96 -7.05
N LEU A 244 0.28 -11.36 -7.42
CA LEU A 244 -0.82 -11.08 -6.49
C LEU A 244 -1.36 -12.37 -5.87
N TYR A 245 -1.60 -13.41 -6.68
CA TYR A 245 -2.11 -14.68 -6.15
C TYR A 245 -1.14 -15.30 -5.15
N LYS A 246 0.16 -15.35 -5.48
CA LYS A 246 1.21 -15.86 -4.58
C LYS A 246 1.24 -15.09 -3.25
N LYS A 247 1.26 -13.75 -3.31
CA LYS A 247 1.37 -12.91 -2.11
C LYS A 247 0.11 -12.94 -1.24
N LEU A 248 -1.08 -12.82 -1.85
CA LEU A 248 -2.34 -12.91 -1.11
C LEU A 248 -2.58 -14.29 -0.49
N SER A 249 -2.19 -15.37 -1.16
CA SER A 249 -2.25 -16.72 -0.59
C SER A 249 -1.27 -16.87 0.58
N GLY A 250 -0.08 -16.26 0.48
CA GLY A 250 0.89 -16.21 1.56
C GLY A 250 0.38 -15.48 2.80
N ILE A 251 -0.37 -14.39 2.63
CA ILE A 251 -1.01 -13.64 3.71
C ILE A 251 -2.03 -14.47 4.48
N ILE A 252 -2.85 -15.24 3.78
CA ILE A 252 -3.81 -16.15 4.42
C ILE A 252 -3.06 -17.20 5.25
N ALA A 253 -1.99 -17.77 4.68
CA ALA A 253 -1.16 -18.75 5.37
C ALA A 253 -0.44 -18.16 6.60
N SER A 254 0.14 -16.95 6.50
CA SER A 254 0.83 -16.33 7.63
C SER A 254 -0.15 -15.94 8.75
N SER A 255 -1.33 -15.43 8.38
CA SER A 255 -2.37 -15.04 9.36
C SER A 255 -2.96 -16.23 10.11
N GLY A 256 -3.03 -17.40 9.49
CA GLY A 256 -3.56 -18.61 10.12
C GLY A 256 -2.55 -19.39 10.97
N ASN A 257 -1.27 -19.03 10.93
CA ASN A 257 -0.18 -19.80 11.56
C ASN A 257 0.74 -18.93 12.43
N VAL A 258 0.34 -17.71 12.77
CA VAL A 258 1.04 -16.85 13.75
C VAL A 258 0.66 -17.28 15.17
N TYR A 259 1.57 -17.18 16.14
CA TYR A 259 1.24 -17.44 17.54
C TYR A 259 0.36 -16.34 18.15
N ASP A 260 -0.37 -16.70 19.21
CA ASP A 260 -1.38 -15.87 19.87
C ASP A 260 -0.84 -14.50 20.30
N GLU A 261 0.43 -14.44 20.73
CA GLU A 261 1.11 -13.22 21.14
C GLU A 261 1.24 -12.21 20.00
N ASP A 262 1.31 -12.68 18.75
CA ASP A 262 1.55 -11.88 17.55
C ASP A 262 0.34 -11.79 16.62
N VAL A 263 -0.79 -12.38 16.99
CA VAL A 263 -2.04 -12.32 16.21
C VAL A 263 -2.39 -10.87 15.87
N TRP A 264 -2.64 -10.64 14.58
CA TRP A 264 -3.15 -9.38 14.06
C TRP A 264 -4.60 -9.50 13.61
N GLU A 265 -5.33 -8.39 13.66
CA GLU A 265 -6.71 -8.37 13.19
C GLU A 265 -6.81 -8.41 11.68
N LYS A 266 -5.84 -7.82 10.99
CA LYS A 266 -5.85 -7.62 9.54
C LYS A 266 -4.45 -7.46 9.00
N GLN A 267 -4.25 -7.75 7.73
CA GLN A 267 -2.94 -7.61 7.08
C GLN A 267 -2.94 -6.57 5.96
N PHE A 268 -1.87 -5.80 5.89
CA PHE A 268 -1.54 -5.00 4.70
C PHE A 268 -0.69 -5.85 3.75
N LEU A 269 -1.02 -5.80 2.46
CA LEU A 269 -0.06 -6.08 1.40
C LEU A 269 0.38 -4.74 0.82
N HIS A 270 1.55 -4.24 1.20
CA HIS A 270 2.12 -3.05 0.60
C HIS A 270 2.90 -3.42 -0.67
N CYS A 271 2.46 -2.89 -1.81
CA CYS A 271 3.05 -3.14 -3.11
C CYS A 271 3.64 -1.87 -3.70
N TRP A 272 4.96 -1.87 -3.89
CA TRP A 272 5.67 -0.85 -4.65
C TRP A 272 5.51 -1.09 -6.15
N VAL A 273 5.22 -0.02 -6.90
CA VAL A 273 5.14 -0.05 -8.36
C VAL A 273 5.90 1.13 -8.97
N PRO A 274 6.59 0.95 -10.11
CA PRO A 274 7.42 1.99 -10.69
C PRO A 274 6.62 3.06 -11.44
N SER A 275 5.35 2.78 -11.78
CA SER A 275 4.53 3.71 -12.52
C SER A 275 3.04 3.55 -12.25
N MET A 276 2.31 4.63 -12.55
CA MET A 276 0.85 4.66 -12.48
C MET A 276 0.19 3.66 -13.46
N ASP A 277 0.83 3.34 -14.59
CA ASP A 277 0.33 2.31 -15.50
C ASP A 277 0.35 0.93 -14.84
N VAL A 278 1.48 0.56 -14.23
CA VAL A 278 1.60 -0.71 -13.51
C VAL A 278 0.60 -0.77 -12.36
N ALA A 279 0.39 0.32 -11.62
CA ALA A 279 -0.62 0.41 -10.58
C ALA A 279 -2.05 0.12 -11.10
N LYS A 280 -2.42 0.73 -12.23
CA LYS A 280 -3.73 0.52 -12.88
C LYS A 280 -3.89 -0.92 -13.36
N ARG A 281 -2.83 -1.51 -13.91
CA ARG A 281 -2.81 -2.92 -14.34
C ARG A 281 -2.97 -3.87 -13.15
N LEU A 282 -2.26 -3.61 -12.06
CA LEU A 282 -2.36 -4.35 -10.80
C LEU A 282 -3.79 -4.28 -10.24
N LYS A 283 -4.41 -3.09 -10.23
CA LYS A 283 -5.81 -2.89 -9.81
C LYS A 283 -6.78 -3.74 -10.63
N ARG A 284 -6.60 -3.79 -11.96
CA ARG A 284 -7.43 -4.64 -12.84
C ARG A 284 -7.26 -6.12 -12.53
N GLN A 285 -6.04 -6.60 -12.26
CA GLN A 285 -5.84 -8.00 -11.90
C GLN A 285 -6.39 -8.32 -10.51
N TYR A 286 -6.24 -7.42 -9.53
CA TYR A 286 -6.82 -7.57 -8.19
C TYR A 286 -8.35 -7.67 -8.24
N ALA A 287 -9.01 -6.88 -9.10
CA ALA A 287 -10.47 -6.94 -9.27
C ALA A 287 -10.95 -8.33 -9.75
N LYS A 288 -10.15 -9.04 -10.56
CA LYS A 288 -10.45 -10.40 -11.06
C LYS A 288 -10.23 -11.50 -10.02
N MET A 289 -9.54 -11.22 -8.91
CA MET A 289 -9.27 -12.21 -7.88
C MET A 289 -10.54 -12.56 -7.10
N LYS A 290 -10.65 -13.84 -6.69
CA LYS A 290 -11.74 -14.32 -5.82
C LYS A 290 -11.73 -13.58 -4.48
N CYS A 291 -12.90 -13.31 -3.92
CA CYS A 291 -13.02 -12.63 -2.62
C CYS A 291 -12.36 -13.42 -1.48
N SER A 292 -12.35 -14.75 -1.54
CA SER A 292 -11.69 -15.60 -0.54
C SER A 292 -10.18 -15.40 -0.47
N VAL A 293 -9.53 -15.00 -1.57
CA VAL A 293 -8.09 -14.75 -1.62
C VAL A 293 -7.76 -13.32 -1.16
N LYS A 294 -8.73 -12.40 -1.23
CA LYS A 294 -8.56 -11.00 -0.83
C LYS A 294 -9.08 -10.72 0.58
N SER A 295 -9.63 -11.73 1.24
CA SER A 295 -10.29 -11.56 2.53
C SER A 295 -9.31 -11.03 3.56
N ASN A 296 -9.81 -10.14 4.42
CA ASN A 296 -9.06 -9.56 5.53
C ASN A 296 -7.69 -8.96 5.14
N THR A 297 -7.58 -8.44 3.91
CA THR A 297 -6.34 -7.86 3.39
C THR A 297 -6.61 -6.48 2.81
N ILE A 298 -5.76 -5.52 3.16
CA ILE A 298 -5.70 -4.19 2.53
C ILE A 298 -4.52 -4.20 1.57
N LEU A 299 -4.78 -4.09 0.27
CA LEU A 299 -3.74 -3.90 -0.74
C LEU A 299 -3.44 -2.40 -0.86
N LEU A 300 -2.35 -1.98 -0.23
CA LEU A 300 -1.81 -0.63 -0.32
C LEU A 300 -0.82 -0.60 -1.48
N VAL A 301 -1.04 0.25 -2.48
CA VAL A 301 -0.17 0.38 -3.65
C VAL A 301 0.44 1.76 -3.69
N THR A 302 1.76 1.82 -3.63
CA THR A 302 2.51 3.09 -3.69
C THR A 302 3.31 3.16 -4.99
N VAL A 303 3.02 4.18 -5.79
CA VAL A 303 3.80 4.51 -6.98
C VAL A 303 5.06 5.24 -6.56
N ALA A 304 6.22 4.69 -6.91
CA ALA A 304 7.54 5.25 -6.62
C ALA A 304 8.35 5.40 -7.92
N SER A 305 7.97 6.37 -8.75
CA SER A 305 8.57 6.55 -10.08
C SER A 305 10.00 7.10 -10.05
N GLU A 306 10.35 7.84 -9.00
CA GLU A 306 11.67 8.48 -8.87
C GLU A 306 12.64 7.68 -8.00
N ALA A 307 12.19 6.65 -7.27
CA ALA A 307 12.99 5.93 -6.28
C ALA A 307 13.41 4.53 -6.76
N ARG A 308 14.55 4.45 -7.45
CA ARG A 308 15.07 3.21 -8.06
C ARG A 308 15.57 2.22 -7.02
N SER A 309 16.20 2.69 -5.94
CA SER A 309 16.74 1.85 -4.86
C SER A 309 15.70 0.89 -4.27
N ILE A 310 14.43 1.26 -4.23
CA ILE A 310 13.31 0.38 -3.80
C ILE A 310 13.26 -0.90 -4.65
N PHE A 311 13.50 -0.80 -5.95
CA PHE A 311 13.36 -1.90 -6.91
C PHE A 311 14.66 -2.66 -7.14
N MET A 312 15.79 -1.96 -7.08
CA MET A 312 17.07 -2.47 -7.59
C MET A 312 18.09 -2.83 -6.50
N GLU A 313 17.63 -2.92 -5.25
CA GLU A 313 18.43 -3.41 -4.12
C GLU A 313 19.14 -4.74 -4.46
N ASN A 314 20.43 -4.81 -4.15
CA ASN A 314 21.28 -5.97 -4.36
C ASN A 314 22.21 -6.21 -3.16
N SER A 315 22.92 -7.34 -3.14
CA SER A 315 23.76 -7.74 -2.00
C SER A 315 24.93 -6.80 -1.75
N ALA A 316 25.51 -6.19 -2.80
CA ALA A 316 26.61 -5.25 -2.65
C ALA A 316 26.18 -3.92 -2.01
N ASP A 317 24.87 -3.64 -1.95
CA ASP A 317 24.35 -2.48 -1.23
C ASP A 317 24.52 -2.65 0.29
N HIS A 318 24.71 -3.89 0.78
CA HIS A 318 24.83 -4.22 2.20
C HIS A 318 26.27 -4.54 2.65
N GLU A 319 27.23 -4.59 1.72
CA GLU A 319 28.64 -4.82 2.03
C GLU A 319 29.27 -3.51 2.53
N GLN A 320 29.45 -3.39 3.86
CA GLN A 320 30.12 -2.25 4.51
C GLN A 320 31.61 -2.47 4.70
#